data_AF-A0A934LMY1-F1
#
_entry.id   AF-A0A934LMY1-F1
#
_cell.length_a   1.000
_cell.length_b   1.000
_cell.length_c   1.000
_cell.angle_alpha   90.00
_cell.angle_beta   90.00
_cell.angle_gamma   90.00
#
_symmetry.space_group_name_H-M   'P 1'
#
loop_
_entity.id
_entity.type
_entity.pdbx_description
1 polymer ?
#
loop_
_entity_poly.entity_id
_entity_poly.type
_entity_poly.pdbx_seq_one_letter_code
_entity_poly.pdbx_strand_id
1 'polypeptide(L)'
;MSDSERKKTIWRVVIFLAVVMILTWVSPLLGGSPANMGPGFILWGMTPLLAAVGMRLATRDWADFGIKPGFKKNALWYVVSFIAIPILMLLALWKGVLTSITSISGFSLGEFLSTMLIALPIFFIFAIFEEVGWRDYLSPKLDSLGVNRFTASAIVAAIWATWHLPYITELTWAFSSGDLAVFLPRFYLVCFALSILYGELRSVSGTFWTAVLMHAVSNSFGHPLAAEYVTYAAGRELFADIGNGLIFIVLVSILGMAFNRWRSTRTTSRTPG
;
A
#
# COMPACT_ATOMS: atom_id res chain seq x y z
N MET A 1 -14.44 20.20 15.44
CA MET A 1 -13.43 21.08 14.80
C MET A 1 -14.14 22.35 14.36
N SER A 2 -13.52 23.53 14.50
CA SER A 2 -14.11 24.79 14.02
C SER A 2 -14.01 24.91 12.49
N ASP A 3 -14.82 25.76 11.88
CA ASP A 3 -14.80 25.96 10.41
C ASP A 3 -13.45 26.46 9.90
N SER A 4 -12.78 27.32 10.68
CA SER A 4 -11.43 27.81 10.35
C SER A 4 -10.41 26.66 10.33
N GLU A 5 -10.41 25.81 11.34
CA GLU A 5 -9.50 24.65 11.41
C GLU A 5 -9.83 23.61 10.34
N ARG A 6 -11.11 23.42 10.01
CA ARG A 6 -11.54 22.57 8.90
C ARG A 6 -10.98 23.08 7.57
N LYS A 7 -11.14 24.38 7.27
CA LYS A 7 -10.60 25.00 6.05
C LYS A 7 -9.07 24.87 5.97
N LYS A 8 -8.35 25.11 7.07
CA LYS A 8 -6.89 24.92 7.12
C LYS A 8 -6.50 23.47 6.83
N THR A 9 -7.21 22.51 7.40
CA THR A 9 -6.93 21.08 7.20
C THR A 9 -7.18 20.66 5.74
N ILE A 10 -8.26 21.14 5.12
CA ILE A 10 -8.51 20.92 3.69
C ILE A 10 -7.34 21.45 2.86
N TRP A 11 -6.90 22.69 3.11
CA TRP A 11 -5.77 23.27 2.39
C TRP A 11 -4.46 22.48 2.60
N ARG A 12 -4.20 21.98 3.82
CA ARG A 12 -3.05 21.11 4.08
C ARG A 12 -3.09 19.84 3.24
N VAL A 13 -4.25 19.19 3.13
CA VAL A 13 -4.44 18.01 2.27
C VAL A 13 -4.20 18.37 0.80
N VAL A 14 -4.79 19.46 0.30
CA VAL A 14 -4.62 19.91 -1.09
C VAL A 14 -3.15 20.19 -1.41
N ILE A 15 -2.45 20.93 -0.54
CA ILE A 15 -1.02 21.24 -0.73
C ILE A 15 -0.18 19.96 -0.70
N PHE A 16 -0.43 19.05 0.24
CA PHE A 16 0.26 17.77 0.30
C PHE A 16 0.09 16.98 -1.01
N LEU A 17 -1.15 16.84 -1.50
CA LEU A 17 -1.44 16.14 -2.76
C LEU A 17 -0.75 16.82 -3.95
N ALA A 18 -0.77 18.16 -4.02
CA ALA A 18 -0.11 18.91 -5.06
C ALA A 18 1.41 18.71 -5.05
N VAL A 19 2.06 18.80 -3.88
CA VAL A 19 3.50 18.60 -3.72
C VAL A 19 3.89 17.18 -4.12
N VAL A 20 3.15 16.17 -3.65
CA VAL A 20 3.36 14.77 -4.06
C VAL A 20 3.32 14.70 -5.59
N MET A 21 2.23 15.15 -6.22
CA MET A 21 2.07 15.05 -7.68
C MET A 21 3.14 15.79 -8.47
N ILE A 22 3.48 17.01 -8.07
CA ILE A 22 4.54 17.79 -8.73
C ILE A 22 5.86 17.01 -8.68
N LEU A 23 6.26 16.56 -7.48
CA LEU A 23 7.50 15.81 -7.33
C LEU A 23 7.46 14.50 -8.11
N THR A 24 6.32 13.78 -8.12
CA THR A 24 6.17 12.52 -8.88
C THR A 24 6.47 12.70 -10.36
N TRP A 25 5.94 13.74 -11.00
CA TRP A 25 6.10 13.95 -12.44
C TRP A 25 7.41 14.67 -12.81
N VAL A 26 8.00 15.44 -11.89
CA VAL A 26 9.32 16.06 -12.09
C VAL A 26 10.45 15.06 -11.90
N SER A 27 10.30 14.10 -10.99
CA SER A 27 11.37 13.16 -10.62
C SER A 27 12.01 12.41 -11.80
N PRO A 28 11.25 11.86 -12.78
CA PRO A 28 11.85 11.18 -13.93
C PRO A 28 12.79 12.05 -14.76
N LEU A 29 12.64 13.37 -14.75
CA LEU A 29 13.53 14.31 -15.46
C LEU A 29 14.97 14.29 -14.91
N LEU A 30 15.16 13.77 -13.70
CA LEU A 30 16.47 13.61 -13.05
C LEU A 30 17.10 12.23 -13.33
N GLY A 31 16.47 11.39 -14.16
CA GLY A 31 16.97 10.09 -14.58
C GLY A 31 16.86 8.96 -13.54
N GLY A 32 17.19 7.75 -13.97
CA GLY A 32 17.03 6.53 -13.17
C GLY A 32 15.73 5.78 -13.45
N SER A 33 15.70 4.51 -13.06
CA SER A 33 14.58 3.58 -13.22
C SER A 33 14.54 2.58 -12.06
N PRO A 34 13.48 1.75 -11.94
CA PRO A 34 13.47 0.65 -10.98
C PRO A 34 14.64 -0.32 -11.12
N ALA A 35 15.13 -0.54 -12.35
CA ALA A 35 16.26 -1.44 -12.62
C ALA A 35 17.64 -0.79 -12.40
N ASN A 36 17.72 0.53 -12.48
CA ASN A 36 18.95 1.28 -12.25
C ASN A 36 18.62 2.55 -11.45
N MET A 37 18.78 2.44 -10.13
CA MET A 37 18.39 3.48 -9.17
C MET A 37 19.19 4.77 -9.38
N GLY A 38 18.63 5.70 -10.14
CA GLY A 38 19.15 7.05 -10.34
C GLY A 38 18.48 8.09 -9.43
N PRO A 39 18.94 9.35 -9.48
CA PRO A 39 18.45 10.43 -8.63
C PRO A 39 16.93 10.64 -8.72
N GLY A 40 16.38 10.53 -9.94
CA GLY A 40 14.94 10.65 -10.19
C GLY A 40 14.14 9.51 -9.56
N PHE A 41 14.58 8.26 -9.72
CA PHE A 41 13.87 7.14 -9.11
C PHE A 41 13.86 7.20 -7.57
N ILE A 42 14.99 7.61 -6.97
CA ILE A 42 15.07 7.80 -5.52
C ILE A 42 14.17 8.97 -5.06
N LEU A 43 14.21 10.10 -5.75
CA LEU A 43 13.35 11.25 -5.44
C LEU A 43 11.87 10.87 -5.54
N TRP A 44 11.50 10.14 -6.61
CA TRP A 44 10.16 9.60 -6.82
C TRP A 44 9.72 8.71 -5.65
N GLY A 45 10.56 7.75 -5.26
CA GLY A 45 10.35 6.88 -4.10
C GLY A 45 10.09 7.65 -2.81
N MET A 46 10.79 8.77 -2.63
CA MET A 46 10.73 9.59 -1.42
C MET A 46 9.63 10.67 -1.43
N THR A 47 8.89 10.88 -2.52
CA THR A 47 7.95 12.01 -2.59
C THR A 47 6.88 12.02 -1.50
N PRO A 48 6.26 10.89 -1.10
CA PRO A 48 5.23 10.92 -0.06
C PRO A 48 5.83 11.30 1.31
N LEU A 49 7.03 10.79 1.62
CA LEU A 49 7.79 11.14 2.81
C LEU A 49 8.17 12.62 2.84
N LEU A 50 8.78 13.12 1.77
CA LEU A 50 9.25 14.50 1.69
C LEU A 50 8.08 15.49 1.80
N ALA A 51 6.96 15.20 1.13
CA ALA A 51 5.75 16.01 1.25
C ALA A 51 5.20 15.99 2.68
N ALA A 52 5.09 14.81 3.31
CA ALA A 52 4.59 14.68 4.68
C ALA A 52 5.48 15.41 5.70
N VAL A 53 6.79 15.18 5.66
CA VAL A 53 7.75 15.81 6.58
C VAL A 53 7.79 17.32 6.35
N GLY A 54 7.83 17.77 5.10
CA GLY A 54 7.78 19.19 4.75
C GLY A 54 6.53 19.87 5.30
N MET A 55 5.36 19.25 5.11
CA MET A 55 4.11 19.77 5.67
C MET A 55 4.12 19.80 7.19
N ARG A 56 4.55 18.73 7.87
CA ARG A 56 4.62 18.69 9.34
C ARG A 56 5.58 19.73 9.91
N LEU A 57 6.72 19.97 9.27
CA LEU A 57 7.68 21.01 9.65
C LEU A 57 7.09 22.41 9.48
N ALA A 58 6.42 22.67 8.35
CA ALA A 58 5.81 23.96 8.04
C ALA A 58 4.63 24.29 8.96
N THR A 59 3.78 23.30 9.27
CA THR A 59 2.57 23.51 10.08
C THR A 59 2.75 23.21 11.55
N ARG A 60 3.91 22.67 11.96
CA ARG A 60 4.22 22.19 13.33
C ARG A 60 3.18 21.20 13.86
N ASP A 61 2.62 20.42 12.96
CA ASP A 61 1.52 19.50 13.23
C ASP A 61 2.06 18.08 13.44
N TRP A 62 2.32 17.74 14.70
CA TRP A 62 2.95 16.48 15.11
C TRP A 62 2.07 15.61 16.00
N ALA A 63 0.88 16.10 16.37
CA ALA A 63 0.03 15.48 17.39
C ALA A 63 -0.45 14.08 16.99
N ASP A 64 -0.65 13.84 15.70
CA ASP A 64 -1.10 12.57 15.13
C ASP A 64 0.05 11.70 14.58
N PHE A 65 1.32 12.12 14.76
CA PHE A 65 2.47 11.39 14.23
C PHE A 65 2.66 10.05 14.94
N GLY A 66 2.37 8.96 14.22
CA GLY A 66 2.42 7.58 14.70
C GLY A 66 3.82 6.96 14.73
N ILE A 67 4.87 7.76 14.97
CA ILE A 67 6.28 7.31 14.89
C ILE A 67 6.66 6.25 15.91
N LYS A 68 5.96 6.16 17.05
CA LYS A 68 6.26 5.17 18.09
C LYS A 68 5.71 3.79 17.67
N PRO A 69 6.55 2.76 17.46
CA PRO A 69 6.08 1.45 16.96
C PRO A 69 5.13 0.72 17.92
N GLY A 70 5.28 0.92 19.22
CA GLY A 70 4.39 0.32 20.22
C GLY A 70 4.37 -1.21 20.20
N PHE A 71 5.50 -1.88 19.90
CA PHE A 71 5.59 -3.32 19.67
C PHE A 71 4.82 -4.18 20.68
N LYS A 72 4.99 -3.93 21.99
CA LYS A 72 4.29 -4.71 23.04
C LYS A 72 2.77 -4.56 22.96
N LYS A 73 2.27 -3.35 22.76
CA LYS A 73 0.82 -3.04 22.67
C LYS A 73 0.21 -3.59 21.38
N ASN A 74 0.99 -3.59 20.30
CA ASN A 74 0.53 -3.89 18.94
C ASN A 74 1.02 -5.24 18.43
N ALA A 75 1.49 -6.15 19.30
CA ALA A 75 2.14 -7.40 18.90
C ALA A 75 1.29 -8.24 17.93
N LEU A 76 0.00 -8.40 18.23
CA LEU A 76 -0.94 -9.09 17.35
C LEU A 76 -1.00 -8.45 15.95
N TRP A 77 -1.01 -7.12 15.87
CA TRP A 77 -1.09 -6.40 14.60
C TRP A 77 0.21 -6.52 13.80
N TYR A 78 1.37 -6.60 14.45
CA TYR A 78 2.62 -6.91 13.77
C TYR A 78 2.63 -8.34 13.22
N VAL A 79 2.13 -9.33 13.98
CA VAL A 79 1.98 -10.70 13.49
C VAL A 79 1.05 -10.73 12.27
N VAL A 80 -0.12 -10.11 12.37
CA VAL A 80 -1.08 -9.97 11.25
C VAL A 80 -0.42 -9.29 10.05
N SER A 81 0.34 -8.22 10.27
CA SER A 81 1.07 -7.49 9.22
C SER A 81 2.08 -8.39 8.52
N PHE A 82 2.74 -9.28 9.25
CA PHE A 82 3.73 -10.19 8.70
C PHE A 82 3.12 -11.35 7.91
N ILE A 83 1.96 -11.90 8.32
CA ILE A 83 1.45 -13.14 7.72
C ILE A 83 0.26 -12.97 6.77
N ALA A 84 -0.56 -11.92 6.94
CA ALA A 84 -1.86 -11.89 6.28
C ALA A 84 -1.74 -11.82 4.75
N ILE A 85 -0.95 -10.90 4.20
CA ILE A 85 -0.80 -10.77 2.75
C ILE A 85 -0.19 -12.03 2.11
N PRO A 86 0.92 -12.61 2.62
CA PRO A 86 1.41 -13.90 2.12
C PRO A 86 0.34 -15.00 2.08
N ILE A 87 -0.48 -15.12 3.14
CA ILE A 87 -1.59 -16.08 3.15
C ILE A 87 -2.61 -15.77 2.06
N LEU A 88 -3.01 -14.51 1.88
CA LEU A 88 -3.98 -14.13 0.84
C LEU A 88 -3.44 -14.36 -0.58
N MET A 89 -2.15 -14.08 -0.81
CA MET A 89 -1.47 -14.37 -2.09
C MET A 89 -1.42 -15.88 -2.36
N LEU A 90 -1.08 -16.69 -1.35
CA LEU A 90 -1.08 -18.16 -1.46
C LEU A 90 -2.48 -18.73 -1.72
N LEU A 91 -3.53 -18.15 -1.13
CA LEU A 91 -4.91 -18.53 -1.41
C LEU A 91 -5.33 -18.18 -2.85
N ALA A 92 -4.92 -17.00 -3.34
CA ALA A 92 -5.14 -16.61 -4.73
C ALA A 92 -4.40 -17.53 -5.70
N LEU A 93 -3.13 -17.83 -5.41
CA LEU A 93 -2.30 -18.78 -6.17
C LEU A 93 -2.92 -20.17 -6.20
N TRP A 94 -3.31 -20.71 -5.04
CA TRP A 94 -3.97 -22.00 -4.92
C TRP A 94 -5.24 -22.06 -5.78
N LYS A 95 -6.06 -21.00 -5.74
CA LYS A 95 -7.28 -20.93 -6.55
C LYS A 95 -6.97 -20.87 -8.04
N GLY A 96 -5.95 -20.11 -8.45
CA GLY A 96 -5.50 -20.02 -9.83
C GLY A 96 -4.99 -21.34 -10.39
N VAL A 97 -4.22 -22.09 -9.60
CA VAL A 97 -3.75 -23.45 -9.95
C VAL A 97 -4.94 -24.41 -10.07
N LEU A 98 -5.87 -24.38 -9.11
CA LEU A 98 -7.06 -25.23 -9.12
C LEU A 98 -7.94 -25.01 -10.36
N THR A 99 -7.99 -23.79 -10.90
CA THR A 99 -8.73 -23.47 -12.12
C THR A 99 -7.87 -23.52 -13.40
N SER A 100 -6.63 -24.00 -13.31
CA SER A 100 -5.68 -24.07 -14.42
C SER A 100 -5.40 -22.73 -15.11
N ILE A 101 -5.59 -21.61 -14.39
CA ILE A 101 -5.25 -20.27 -14.86
C ILE A 101 -3.77 -19.98 -14.56
N THR A 102 -3.28 -20.50 -13.44
CA THR A 102 -1.93 -20.24 -12.94
C THR A 102 -1.13 -21.52 -12.95
N SER A 103 0.12 -21.44 -13.40
CA SER A 103 1.08 -22.53 -13.35
C SER A 103 2.28 -22.14 -12.50
N ILE A 104 2.81 -23.10 -11.74
CA ILE A 104 4.02 -22.95 -10.95
C ILE A 104 5.09 -23.84 -11.57
N SER A 105 6.26 -23.29 -11.85
CA SER A 105 7.37 -24.02 -12.45
C SER A 105 8.69 -23.67 -11.77
N GLY A 106 9.57 -24.67 -11.60
CA GLY A 106 10.92 -24.44 -11.10
C GLY A 106 11.01 -23.98 -9.64
N PHE A 107 9.95 -24.15 -8.83
CA PHE A 107 9.93 -23.65 -7.46
C PHE A 107 11.00 -24.30 -6.56
N SER A 108 11.88 -23.48 -6.02
CA SER A 108 12.88 -23.83 -5.01
C SER A 108 12.64 -23.02 -3.74
N LEU A 109 12.26 -23.67 -2.65
CA LEU A 109 11.99 -22.99 -1.39
C LEU A 109 13.23 -22.24 -0.86
N GLY A 110 14.42 -22.83 -1.01
CA GLY A 110 15.67 -22.22 -0.54
C GLY A 110 16.02 -20.94 -1.29
N GLU A 111 15.89 -20.97 -2.63
CA GLU A 111 16.15 -19.80 -3.49
C GLU A 111 15.11 -18.72 -3.27
N PHE A 112 13.82 -19.08 -3.26
CA PHE A 112 12.73 -18.15 -2.98
C PHE A 112 12.91 -17.42 -1.63
N LEU A 113 13.21 -18.18 -0.55
CA LEU A 113 13.44 -17.58 0.77
C LEU A 113 14.69 -16.69 0.78
N SER A 114 15.75 -17.07 0.06
CA SER A 114 16.94 -16.24 -0.08
C SER A 114 16.62 -14.91 -0.76
N THR A 115 15.95 -14.93 -1.92
CA THR A 115 15.55 -13.73 -2.65
C THR A 115 14.60 -12.86 -1.81
N MET A 116 13.59 -13.45 -1.18
CA MET A 116 12.66 -12.75 -0.30
C MET A 116 13.40 -12.04 0.85
N LEU A 117 14.32 -12.72 1.54
CA LEU A 117 15.04 -12.15 2.68
C LEU A 117 16.00 -11.02 2.27
N ILE A 118 16.59 -11.11 1.07
CA ILE A 118 17.42 -10.03 0.51
C ILE A 118 16.55 -8.82 0.12
N ALA A 119 15.37 -9.05 -0.45
CA ALA A 119 14.46 -8.00 -0.90
C ALA A 119 13.75 -7.28 0.26
N LEU A 120 13.45 -7.98 1.35
CA LEU A 120 12.72 -7.45 2.50
C LEU A 120 13.27 -6.12 3.06
N PRO A 121 14.56 -5.97 3.40
CA PRO A 121 15.08 -4.70 3.92
C PRO A 121 14.95 -3.55 2.92
N ILE A 122 15.09 -3.82 1.62
CA ILE A 122 14.95 -2.82 0.56
C ILE A 122 13.50 -2.33 0.52
N PHE A 123 12.54 -3.27 0.40
CA PHE A 123 11.12 -2.93 0.39
C PHE A 123 10.65 -2.33 1.71
N PHE A 124 11.28 -2.66 2.83
CA PHE A 124 10.99 -2.03 4.11
C PHE A 124 11.34 -0.53 4.11
N ILE A 125 12.46 -0.14 3.51
CA ILE A 125 12.85 1.27 3.38
C ILE A 125 11.86 2.02 2.47
N PHE A 126 11.53 1.46 1.31
CA PHE A 126 10.54 2.08 0.41
C PHE A 126 9.16 2.18 1.05
N ALA A 127 8.73 1.13 1.77
CA ALA A 127 7.48 1.17 2.51
C ALA A 127 7.47 2.28 3.59
N ILE A 128 8.61 2.58 4.24
CA ILE A 128 8.68 3.76 5.14
C ILE A 128 8.40 5.04 4.34
N PHE A 129 9.02 5.20 3.17
CA PHE A 129 8.87 6.42 2.37
C PHE A 129 7.41 6.66 1.98
N GLU A 130 6.72 5.59 1.59
CA GLU A 130 5.33 5.64 1.17
C GLU A 130 4.36 5.80 2.37
N GLU A 131 4.48 4.94 3.37
CA GLU A 131 3.49 4.85 4.45
C GLU A 131 3.52 6.05 5.40
N VAL A 132 4.64 6.77 5.49
CA VAL A 132 4.68 8.08 6.17
C VAL A 132 3.79 9.10 5.45
N GLY A 133 3.77 9.11 4.11
CA GLY A 133 2.86 9.95 3.34
C GLY A 133 1.41 9.51 3.46
N TRP A 134 1.14 8.23 3.20
CA TRP A 134 -0.22 7.71 3.04
C TRP A 134 -0.94 7.47 4.36
N ARG A 135 -0.32 6.70 5.26
CA ARG A 135 -0.96 6.21 6.50
C ARG A 135 -0.65 7.12 7.67
N ASP A 136 0.49 7.79 7.69
CA ASP A 136 0.80 8.71 8.78
C ASP A 136 0.33 10.15 8.56
N TYR A 137 0.45 10.70 7.34
CA TYR A 137 0.03 12.08 7.07
C TYR A 137 -1.39 12.16 6.48
N LEU A 138 -1.62 11.63 5.28
CA LEU A 138 -2.88 11.84 4.55
C LEU A 138 -4.09 11.23 5.27
N SER A 139 -3.98 9.97 5.73
CA SER A 139 -5.10 9.26 6.36
C SER A 139 -5.63 9.96 7.63
N PRO A 140 -4.78 10.35 8.62
CA PRO A 140 -5.27 11.06 9.79
C PRO A 140 -5.90 12.43 9.50
N LYS A 141 -5.43 13.14 8.47
CA LYS A 141 -6.05 14.41 8.05
C LYS A 141 -7.44 14.20 7.45
N LEU A 142 -7.61 13.20 6.59
CA LEU A 142 -8.94 12.83 6.07
C LEU A 142 -9.89 12.38 7.20
N ASP A 143 -9.37 11.62 8.17
CA ASP A 143 -10.13 11.23 9.35
C ASP A 143 -10.56 12.42 10.20
N SER A 144 -9.66 13.39 10.44
CA SER A 144 -9.98 14.60 11.21
C SER A 144 -11.03 15.50 10.53
N LEU A 145 -11.16 15.40 9.20
CA LEU A 145 -12.18 16.07 8.40
C LEU A 145 -13.54 15.36 8.44
N GLY A 146 -13.64 14.19 9.06
CA GLY A 146 -14.85 13.38 9.10
C GLY A 146 -15.15 12.69 7.77
N VAL A 147 -14.16 12.55 6.89
CA VAL A 147 -14.33 11.80 5.63
C VAL A 147 -14.58 10.34 5.97
N ASN A 148 -15.62 9.73 5.37
CA ASN A 148 -15.93 8.33 5.64
C ASN A 148 -14.76 7.42 5.18
N ARG A 149 -14.63 6.25 5.82
CA ARG A 149 -13.48 5.34 5.65
C ARG A 149 -13.22 4.95 4.20
N PHE A 150 -14.28 4.62 3.46
CA PHE A 150 -14.17 4.16 2.08
C PHE A 150 -13.79 5.30 1.15
N THR A 151 -14.38 6.49 1.31
CA THR A 151 -13.97 7.67 0.55
C THR A 151 -12.53 8.09 0.88
N ALA A 152 -12.11 8.03 2.15
CA ALA A 152 -10.72 8.31 2.53
C ALA A 152 -9.76 7.30 1.87
N SER A 153 -10.11 6.01 1.89
CA SER A 153 -9.33 4.95 1.23
C SER A 153 -9.30 5.13 -0.29
N ALA A 154 -10.38 5.60 -0.91
CA ALA A 154 -10.43 5.90 -2.34
C ALA A 154 -9.53 7.09 -2.72
N ILE A 155 -9.49 8.13 -1.90
CA ILE A 155 -8.58 9.27 -2.10
C ILE A 155 -7.12 8.81 -1.99
N VAL A 156 -6.78 8.03 -0.96
CA VAL A 156 -5.43 7.48 -0.78
C VAL A 156 -5.05 6.56 -1.95
N ALA A 157 -5.95 5.69 -2.38
CA ALA A 157 -5.71 4.79 -3.49
C ALA A 157 -5.53 5.53 -4.82
N ALA A 158 -6.33 6.57 -5.06
CA ALA A 158 -6.21 7.38 -6.27
C ALA A 158 -4.84 8.06 -6.34
N ILE A 159 -4.40 8.72 -5.27
CA ILE A 159 -3.07 9.37 -5.26
C ILE A 159 -1.94 8.35 -5.33
N TRP A 160 -2.06 7.23 -4.59
CA TRP A 160 -1.04 6.19 -4.54
C TRP A 160 -0.89 5.48 -5.89
N ALA A 161 -1.98 5.09 -6.55
CA ALA A 161 -1.90 4.49 -7.88
C ALA A 161 -1.40 5.49 -8.92
N THR A 162 -1.86 6.75 -8.87
CA THR A 162 -1.40 7.80 -9.79
C THR A 162 0.10 8.10 -9.62
N TRP A 163 0.61 8.02 -8.39
CA TRP A 163 2.03 8.19 -8.09
C TRP A 163 2.90 7.17 -8.83
N HIS A 164 2.41 5.96 -9.14
CA HIS A 164 3.18 4.98 -9.89
C HIS A 164 3.26 5.27 -11.40
N LEU A 165 2.38 6.10 -11.96
CA LEU A 165 2.24 6.26 -13.41
C LEU A 165 3.53 6.61 -14.16
N PRO A 166 4.43 7.48 -13.65
CA PRO A 166 5.63 7.82 -14.40
C PRO A 166 6.64 6.67 -14.58
N TYR A 167 6.55 5.63 -13.75
CA TYR A 167 7.39 4.43 -13.82
C TYR A 167 6.56 3.15 -14.01
N ILE A 168 5.28 3.27 -14.36
CA ILE A 168 4.36 2.14 -14.29
C ILE A 168 4.80 1.01 -15.22
N THR A 169 5.27 1.34 -16.43
CA THR A 169 5.74 0.38 -17.41
C THR A 169 6.92 -0.47 -16.90
N GLU A 170 7.83 0.14 -16.15
CA GLU A 170 9.01 -0.49 -15.55
C GLU A 170 8.73 -1.18 -14.22
N LEU A 171 7.58 -0.89 -13.60
CA LEU A 171 7.14 -1.54 -12.36
C LEU A 171 6.21 -2.73 -12.63
N THR A 172 5.58 -2.79 -13.81
CA THR A 172 4.55 -3.80 -14.14
C THR A 172 5.05 -5.04 -14.84
N TRP A 173 6.32 -5.11 -15.26
CA TRP A 173 6.83 -6.26 -16.04
C TRP A 173 6.70 -7.61 -15.29
N ALA A 174 6.66 -7.59 -13.95
CA ALA A 174 6.45 -8.77 -13.11
C ALA A 174 4.98 -9.12 -12.86
N PHE A 175 4.02 -8.25 -13.21
CA PHE A 175 2.62 -8.31 -12.77
C PHE A 175 1.58 -8.19 -13.89
N SER A 176 2.03 -7.93 -15.12
CA SER A 176 1.16 -7.92 -16.29
C SER A 176 1.96 -8.16 -17.57
N SER A 177 1.64 -9.24 -18.25
CA SER A 177 1.91 -9.46 -19.69
C SER A 177 0.89 -8.76 -20.60
N GLY A 178 -0.20 -8.23 -20.02
CA GLY A 178 -1.33 -7.66 -20.75
C GLY A 178 -1.28 -6.14 -20.93
N ASP A 179 -2.16 -5.63 -21.80
CA ASP A 179 -2.33 -4.21 -22.12
C ASP A 179 -2.48 -3.34 -20.86
N LEU A 180 -1.75 -2.21 -20.83
CA LEU A 180 -1.81 -1.21 -19.77
C LEU A 180 -3.24 -0.70 -19.53
N ALA A 181 -4.07 -0.61 -20.58
CA ALA A 181 -5.48 -0.23 -20.46
C ALA A 181 -6.31 -1.22 -19.62
N VAL A 182 -5.93 -2.50 -19.60
CA VAL A 182 -6.56 -3.54 -18.77
C VAL A 182 -5.92 -3.56 -17.37
N PHE A 183 -4.63 -3.30 -17.27
CA PHE A 183 -3.89 -3.27 -16.01
C PHE A 183 -4.28 -2.07 -15.12
N LEU A 184 -4.40 -0.87 -15.67
CA LEU A 184 -4.60 0.34 -14.86
C LEU A 184 -5.88 0.30 -14.01
N PRO A 185 -7.07 -0.05 -14.53
CA PRO A 185 -8.28 -0.11 -13.71
C PRO A 185 -8.14 -1.12 -12.55
N ARG A 186 -7.55 -2.30 -12.79
CA ARG A 186 -7.33 -3.30 -11.73
C ARG A 186 -6.28 -2.85 -10.73
N PHE A 187 -5.26 -2.10 -11.16
CA PHE A 187 -4.24 -1.55 -10.29
C PHE A 187 -4.82 -0.53 -9.30
N TYR A 188 -5.66 0.40 -9.77
CA TYR A 188 -6.38 1.31 -8.87
C TYR A 188 -7.30 0.56 -7.90
N LEU A 189 -7.94 -0.52 -8.37
CA LEU A 189 -8.81 -1.35 -7.55
C LEU A 189 -8.05 -2.09 -6.43
N VAL A 190 -6.87 -2.65 -6.72
CA VAL A 190 -6.05 -3.28 -5.68
C VAL A 190 -5.45 -2.24 -4.71
N CYS A 191 -5.02 -1.07 -5.20
CA CYS A 191 -4.61 0.04 -4.35
C CYS A 191 -5.75 0.46 -3.41
N PHE A 192 -7.00 0.45 -3.87
CA PHE A 192 -8.18 0.72 -3.05
C PHE A 192 -8.39 -0.34 -1.96
N ALA A 193 -8.37 -1.62 -2.32
CA ALA A 193 -8.51 -2.72 -1.36
C ALA A 193 -7.41 -2.67 -0.28
N LEU A 194 -6.15 -2.47 -0.69
CA LEU A 194 -5.01 -2.35 0.23
C LEU A 194 -5.08 -1.07 1.09
N SER A 195 -5.58 0.05 0.53
CA SER A 195 -5.76 1.29 1.29
C SER A 195 -6.77 1.12 2.44
N ILE A 196 -7.83 0.35 2.23
CA ILE A 196 -8.78 0.00 3.31
C ILE A 196 -8.04 -0.79 4.40
N LEU A 197 -7.37 -1.89 4.02
CA LEU A 197 -6.71 -2.77 4.99
C LEU A 197 -5.61 -2.05 5.79
N TYR A 198 -4.73 -1.33 5.13
CA TYR A 198 -3.60 -0.65 5.78
C TYR A 198 -4.09 0.56 6.59
N GLY A 199 -5.13 1.26 6.10
CA GLY A 199 -5.79 2.34 6.85
C GLY A 199 -6.43 1.83 8.14
N GLU A 200 -7.05 0.65 8.12
CA GLU A 200 -7.57 0.00 9.33
C GLU A 200 -6.44 -0.41 10.29
N LEU A 201 -5.33 -0.98 9.79
CA LEU A 201 -4.15 -1.28 10.62
C LEU A 201 -3.60 -0.03 11.33
N ARG A 202 -3.48 1.08 10.60
CA ARG A 202 -3.07 2.37 11.17
C ARG A 202 -4.05 2.86 12.23
N SER A 203 -5.36 2.69 11.99
CA SER A 203 -6.42 3.13 12.89
C SER A 203 -6.44 2.33 14.19
N VAL A 204 -6.26 1.01 14.13
CA VAL A 204 -6.28 0.13 15.32
C VAL A 204 -4.98 0.20 16.12
N SER A 205 -3.84 0.35 15.46
CA SER A 205 -2.52 0.33 16.11
C SER A 205 -2.05 1.70 16.56
N GLY A 206 -2.56 2.78 15.96
CA GLY A 206 -2.13 4.15 16.19
C GLY A 206 -0.74 4.48 15.62
N THR A 207 -0.15 3.57 14.83
CA THR A 207 1.18 3.72 14.23
C THR A 207 1.19 3.26 12.77
N PHE A 208 2.02 3.90 11.93
CA PHE A 208 2.17 3.51 10.53
C PHE A 208 3.09 2.29 10.36
N TRP A 209 3.86 1.89 11.38
CA TRP A 209 4.81 0.77 11.30
C TRP A 209 4.16 -0.59 11.02
N THR A 210 2.89 -0.78 11.39
CA THR A 210 2.13 -1.99 11.02
C THR A 210 1.87 -2.05 9.51
N ALA A 211 1.47 -0.92 8.91
CA ALA A 211 1.31 -0.79 7.47
C ALA A 211 2.66 -0.93 6.74
N VAL A 212 3.74 -0.33 7.26
CA VAL A 212 5.11 -0.49 6.71
C VAL A 212 5.49 -1.96 6.64
N LEU A 213 5.33 -2.70 7.73
CA LEU A 213 5.68 -4.12 7.75
C LEU A 213 4.84 -4.93 6.75
N MET A 214 3.52 -4.69 6.72
CA MET A 214 2.64 -5.40 5.79
C MET A 214 2.97 -5.10 4.33
N HIS A 215 3.26 -3.83 4.01
CA HIS A 215 3.66 -3.41 2.67
C HIS A 215 5.01 -4.02 2.28
N ALA A 216 6.01 -3.94 3.15
CA ALA A 216 7.33 -4.51 2.91
C ALA A 216 7.26 -6.03 2.64
N VAL A 217 6.50 -6.76 3.46
CA VAL A 217 6.31 -8.21 3.31
C VAL A 217 5.52 -8.54 2.04
N SER A 218 4.47 -7.76 1.74
CA SER A 218 3.71 -7.91 0.49
C SER A 218 4.64 -7.87 -0.71
N ASN A 219 5.54 -6.88 -0.76
CA ASN A 219 6.44 -6.71 -1.88
C ASN A 219 7.55 -7.76 -1.89
N SER A 220 8.21 -8.00 -0.75
CA SER A 220 9.31 -8.96 -0.68
C SER A 220 8.88 -10.41 -0.91
N PHE A 221 7.62 -10.75 -0.61
CA PHE A 221 7.05 -12.07 -0.87
C PHE A 221 6.49 -12.16 -2.29
N GLY A 222 5.69 -11.18 -2.70
CA GLY A 222 4.95 -11.20 -3.95
C GLY A 222 5.83 -11.03 -5.19
N HIS A 223 6.79 -10.09 -5.17
CA HIS A 223 7.62 -9.82 -6.35
C HIS A 223 8.47 -11.04 -6.75
N PRO A 224 9.28 -11.66 -5.86
CA PRO A 224 10.06 -12.84 -6.24
C PRO A 224 9.17 -14.01 -6.66
N LEU A 225 8.05 -14.23 -5.95
CA LEU A 225 7.13 -15.32 -6.27
C LEU A 225 6.54 -15.17 -7.68
N ALA A 226 6.04 -13.96 -8.00
CA ALA A 226 5.46 -13.65 -9.29
C ALA A 226 6.50 -13.71 -10.42
N ALA A 227 7.69 -13.13 -10.19
CA ALA A 227 8.70 -12.98 -11.23
C ALA A 227 9.41 -14.29 -11.60
N GLU A 228 9.66 -15.17 -10.62
CA GLU A 228 10.50 -16.36 -10.84
C GLU A 228 9.71 -17.66 -11.03
N TYR A 229 8.54 -17.78 -10.40
CA TYR A 229 7.90 -19.10 -10.25
C TYR A 229 6.48 -19.19 -10.80
N VAL A 230 5.81 -18.07 -11.07
CA VAL A 230 4.39 -18.04 -11.41
C VAL A 230 4.20 -17.55 -12.83
N THR A 231 3.42 -18.31 -13.61
CA THR A 231 2.96 -17.91 -14.94
C THR A 231 1.45 -18.02 -15.04
N TYR A 232 0.87 -17.24 -15.94
CA TYR A 232 -0.58 -17.16 -16.13
C TYR A 232 -0.97 -17.54 -17.56
N ALA A 233 -2.13 -18.17 -17.71
CA ALA A 233 -2.75 -18.35 -19.00
C ALA A 233 -3.05 -16.99 -19.64
N ALA A 234 -2.69 -16.84 -20.91
CA ALA A 234 -2.80 -15.57 -21.63
C ALA A 234 -4.22 -14.97 -21.54
N GLY A 235 -4.31 -13.71 -21.12
CA GLY A 235 -5.56 -12.96 -21.00
C GLY A 235 -6.40 -13.34 -19.78
N ARG A 236 -5.89 -14.17 -18.87
CA ARG A 236 -6.58 -14.60 -17.63
C ARG A 236 -5.92 -14.05 -16.37
N GLU A 237 -4.86 -13.25 -16.50
CA GLU A 237 -4.12 -12.59 -15.40
C GLU A 237 -5.05 -11.77 -14.51
N LEU A 238 -6.06 -11.12 -15.10
CA LEU A 238 -7.07 -10.35 -14.39
C LEU A 238 -7.72 -11.15 -13.24
N PHE A 239 -7.91 -12.45 -13.40
CA PHE A 239 -8.61 -13.26 -12.41
C PHE A 239 -7.71 -13.74 -11.27
N ALA A 240 -6.53 -14.26 -11.63
CA ALA A 240 -5.72 -15.09 -10.72
C ALA A 240 -4.31 -14.56 -10.49
N ASP A 241 -3.98 -13.36 -10.96
CA ASP A 241 -2.73 -12.71 -10.55
C ASP A 241 -2.66 -12.62 -9.02
N ILE A 242 -1.54 -13.07 -8.45
CA ILE A 242 -1.39 -13.25 -7.00
C ILE A 242 -1.35 -11.92 -6.23
N GLY A 243 -0.99 -10.81 -6.89
CA GLY A 243 -0.82 -9.50 -6.28
C GLY A 243 -1.86 -8.45 -6.71
N ASN A 244 -2.52 -8.64 -7.85
CA ASN A 244 -3.51 -7.68 -8.39
C ASN A 244 -4.70 -8.33 -9.12
N GLY A 245 -4.81 -9.66 -9.10
CA GLY A 245 -5.96 -10.38 -9.65
C GLY A 245 -7.23 -10.18 -8.82
N LEU A 246 -8.40 -10.33 -9.44
CA LEU A 246 -9.70 -10.17 -8.80
C LEU A 246 -9.87 -11.06 -7.55
N ILE A 247 -9.32 -12.28 -7.56
CA ILE A 247 -9.36 -13.16 -6.39
C ILE A 247 -8.63 -12.51 -5.21
N PHE A 248 -7.40 -12.03 -5.41
CA PHE A 248 -6.61 -11.37 -4.37
C PHE A 248 -7.31 -10.08 -3.89
N ILE A 249 -7.81 -9.25 -4.82
CA ILE A 249 -8.54 -8.02 -4.51
C ILE A 249 -9.75 -8.30 -3.61
N VAL A 250 -10.55 -9.33 -3.93
CA VAL A 250 -11.72 -9.72 -3.14
C VAL A 250 -11.30 -10.16 -1.74
N LEU A 251 -10.26 -11.01 -1.64
CA LEU A 251 -9.75 -11.49 -0.35
C LEU A 251 -9.26 -10.35 0.55
N VAL A 252 -8.46 -9.42 0.00
CA VAL A 252 -7.97 -8.24 0.73
C VAL A 252 -9.12 -7.33 1.14
N SER A 253 -10.09 -7.11 0.25
CA SER A 253 -11.28 -6.30 0.54
C SER A 253 -12.11 -6.89 1.67
N ILE A 254 -12.33 -8.22 1.67
CA ILE A 254 -13.04 -8.92 2.74
C ILE A 254 -12.31 -8.74 4.08
N LEU A 255 -10.98 -8.91 4.10
CA LEU A 255 -10.19 -8.74 5.32
C LEU A 255 -10.25 -7.29 5.84
N GLY A 256 -10.07 -6.30 4.95
CA GLY A 256 -10.17 -4.89 5.30
C GLY A 256 -11.55 -4.51 5.84
N MET A 257 -12.63 -4.98 5.20
CA MET A 257 -14.00 -4.79 5.68
C MET A 257 -14.25 -5.48 7.03
N ALA A 258 -13.69 -6.68 7.24
CA ALA A 258 -13.79 -7.38 8.51
C ALA A 258 -13.12 -6.60 9.64
N PHE A 259 -11.94 -6.01 9.39
CA PHE A 259 -11.23 -5.17 10.36
C PHE A 259 -12.03 -3.90 10.66
N ASN A 260 -12.55 -3.24 9.63
CA ASN A 260 -13.42 -2.07 9.77
C ASN A 260 -14.64 -2.37 10.64
N ARG A 261 -15.33 -3.49 10.38
CA ARG A 261 -16.51 -3.91 11.14
C ARG A 261 -16.14 -4.21 12.59
N TRP A 262 -15.07 -4.97 12.81
CA TRP A 262 -14.58 -5.32 14.15
C TRP A 262 -14.20 -4.09 14.98
N ARG A 263 -13.53 -3.10 14.37
CA ARG A 263 -13.18 -1.84 15.06
C ARG A 263 -14.42 -1.02 15.38
N SER A 264 -15.37 -0.93 14.44
CA SER A 264 -16.60 -0.15 14.59
C SER A 264 -17.45 -0.66 15.77
N THR A 265 -17.64 -1.97 15.90
CA THR A 265 -18.44 -2.57 16.99
C THR A 265 -17.83 -2.34 18.37
N ARG A 266 -16.50 -2.31 18.48
CA ARG A 266 -15.79 -2.00 19.73
C ARG A 266 -15.79 -0.52 20.09
N THR A 267 -16.01 0.35 19.11
CA THR A 267 -16.11 1.79 19.35
C THR A 267 -17.50 2.12 19.89
N THR A 268 -18.55 1.54 19.31
CA THR A 268 -19.95 1.71 19.76
C THR A 268 -20.22 1.11 21.14
N SER A 269 -19.53 0.02 21.51
CA SER A 269 -19.69 -0.61 22.83
C SER A 269 -19.00 0.15 23.97
N ARG A 270 -18.25 1.22 23.68
CA ARG A 270 -17.46 1.99 24.67
C ARG A 270 -18.05 3.36 25.01
N THR A 271 -19.15 3.75 24.37
CA THR A 271 -19.97 4.92 24.76
C THR A 271 -21.12 4.42 25.63
N PRO A 272 -21.10 4.62 26.97
CA PRO A 272 -22.31 4.48 27.78
C PRO A 272 -23.31 5.53 27.29
N GLY A 273 -24.56 5.11 27.07
CA GLY A 273 -25.68 6.02 26.84
C GLY A 273 -26.02 6.83 28.07
#